data_AF-A0A5B0QTJ1-F1
#
_entry.id   AF-A0A5B0QTJ1-F1
#
_cell.length_a   1.000
_cell.length_b   1.000
_cell.length_c   1.000
_cell.angle_alpha   90.00
_cell.angle_beta   90.00
_cell.angle_gamma   90.00
#
_symmetry.space_group_name_H-M   'P 1'
#
loop_
_entity.id
_entity.type
_entity.pdbx_description
1 polymer ?
#
loop_
_entity_poly.entity_id
_entity_poly.type
_entity_poly.pdbx_seq_one_letter_code
_entity_poly.pdbx_strand_id
1 'polypeptide(L)'
;MWSIIQPILIGTLFATACVSAVLLEVTHNDKIYWLCSVDHELPADVKPSEVPFRFVGDNVHGKGPKESRFRMMEGTTAKPIWIGNGLPNADHPKWGYGQSEQAKIRFGSTLGALEEDLGYFILVTLNLPGDLAKVEPETWTEILKANRKKLRDAVAREKKNRTQNVLKVQEANHHLN
;
A
#
# COMPACT_ATOMS: atom_id res chain seq x y z
N MET A 1 -35.42 -2.43 -21.45
CA MET A 1 -35.27 -1.11 -20.81
C MET A 1 -34.09 -1.17 -19.86
N TRP A 2 -33.06 -0.37 -20.12
CA TRP A 2 -32.05 0.08 -19.15
C TRP A 2 -32.76 0.97 -18.08
N SER A 3 -32.27 1.38 -16.91
CA SER A 3 -30.90 1.62 -16.40
C SER A 3 -30.95 2.21 -14.96
N ILE A 4 -29.82 2.10 -14.23
CA ILE A 4 -29.27 3.00 -13.17
C ILE A 4 -30.01 2.94 -11.80
N ILE A 5 -29.38 2.63 -10.65
CA ILE A 5 -28.31 3.39 -9.99
C ILE A 5 -27.35 2.47 -9.19
N GLN A 6 -26.07 2.57 -9.56
CA GLN A 6 -24.79 2.54 -8.84
C GLN A 6 -24.63 1.81 -7.47
N PRO A 7 -23.47 1.14 -7.27
CA PRO A 7 -23.13 0.49 -6.01
C PRO A 7 -22.96 1.54 -4.92
N ILE A 8 -23.46 1.24 -3.73
CA ILE A 8 -23.33 2.04 -2.52
C ILE A 8 -21.83 2.13 -2.18
N LEU A 9 -21.21 3.16 -2.73
CA LEU A 9 -20.07 3.86 -2.18
C LEU A 9 -20.54 4.54 -0.88
N ILE A 10 -19.66 4.62 0.11
CA ILE A 10 -19.69 5.60 1.20
C ILE A 10 -20.81 5.35 2.24
N GLY A 11 -20.53 4.50 3.22
CA GLY A 11 -21.57 4.09 4.16
C GLY A 11 -21.16 3.74 5.59
N THR A 12 -19.96 4.07 6.08
CA THR A 12 -19.73 4.14 7.54
C THR A 12 -18.52 5.00 7.86
N LEU A 13 -18.82 6.26 8.19
CA LEU A 13 -17.89 7.23 8.76
C LEU A 13 -18.01 7.15 10.29
N PHE A 14 -16.84 7.20 10.95
CA PHE A 14 -16.56 7.42 12.38
C PHE A 14 -16.52 6.21 13.32
N ALA A 15 -15.30 5.71 13.60
CA ALA A 15 -14.55 6.10 14.80
C ALA A 15 -13.04 5.76 14.67
N THR A 16 -12.25 6.79 14.97
CA THR A 16 -10.79 6.96 15.08
C THR A 16 -9.88 5.72 15.27
N ALA A 17 -9.07 5.46 14.24
CA ALA A 17 -7.61 5.38 14.31
C ALA A 17 -7.05 6.07 13.05
N CYS A 18 -5.89 6.72 13.14
CA CYS A 18 -5.28 7.47 12.03
C CYS A 18 -4.76 6.51 10.95
N VAL A 19 -5.64 6.06 10.06
CA VAL A 19 -5.29 5.12 9.00
C VAL A 19 -4.65 5.90 7.85
N SER A 20 -3.33 6.13 7.91
CA SER A 20 -2.58 6.66 6.78
C SER A 20 -2.42 5.57 5.73
N ALA A 21 -3.06 5.69 4.56
CA ALA A 21 -3.08 4.53 3.67
C ALA A 21 -3.36 4.85 2.20
N VAL A 22 -2.32 4.85 1.36
CA VAL A 22 -2.50 4.76 -0.10
C VAL A 22 -2.46 3.29 -0.50
N LEU A 23 -3.62 2.76 -0.89
CA LEU A 23 -3.78 1.49 -1.57
C LEU A 23 -4.52 1.75 -2.89
N LEU A 24 -3.88 1.41 -4.02
CA LEU A 24 -4.42 1.63 -5.35
C LEU A 24 -4.44 0.31 -6.12
N GLU A 25 -5.64 -0.16 -6.45
CA GLU A 25 -5.83 -1.28 -7.38
C GLU A 25 -5.62 -0.81 -8.82
N VAL A 26 -4.84 -1.57 -9.58
CA VAL A 26 -4.49 -1.29 -10.98
C VAL A 26 -4.48 -2.58 -11.78
N THR A 27 -4.79 -2.46 -13.07
CA THR A 27 -4.70 -3.58 -14.01
C THR A 27 -3.50 -3.38 -14.92
N HIS A 28 -2.70 -4.44 -15.11
CA HIS A 28 -1.58 -4.46 -16.04
C HIS A 28 -1.48 -5.85 -16.68
N ASN A 29 -1.44 -5.91 -18.01
CA ASN A 29 -1.48 -7.17 -18.78
C ASN A 29 -2.59 -8.13 -18.33
N ASP A 30 -3.81 -7.61 -18.17
CA ASP A 30 -5.01 -8.33 -17.71
C ASP A 30 -4.91 -8.95 -16.31
N LYS A 31 -3.91 -8.54 -15.50
CA LYS A 31 -3.74 -8.97 -14.11
C LYS A 31 -3.99 -7.82 -13.15
N ILE A 32 -4.52 -8.17 -11.98
CA ILE A 32 -4.79 -7.21 -10.90
C ILE A 32 -3.55 -7.10 -10.03
N TYR A 33 -3.15 -5.87 -9.78
CA TYR A 33 -2.10 -5.52 -8.84
C TYR A 33 -2.60 -4.44 -7.88
N TRP A 34 -1.99 -4.40 -6.70
CA TRP A 34 -2.17 -3.33 -5.74
C TRP A 34 -0.85 -2.61 -5.52
N LEU A 35 -0.86 -1.29 -5.73
CA LEU A 35 0.20 -0.40 -5.29
C LEU A 35 -0.10 0.02 -3.85
N CYS A 36 0.75 -0.37 -2.92
CA CYS A 36 0.54 -0.14 -1.50
C CYS A 36 1.68 0.67 -0.90
N SER A 37 1.36 1.77 -0.23
CA SER A 37 2.34 2.57 0.51
C SER A 37 2.83 1.82 1.74
N VAL A 38 4.10 1.96 2.10
CA VAL A 38 4.63 1.39 3.36
C VAL A 38 3.92 1.94 4.60
N ASP A 39 3.39 3.16 4.51
CA ASP A 39 2.68 3.80 5.61
C ASP A 39 1.26 3.26 5.74
N HIS A 40 0.79 2.41 4.80
CA HIS A 40 -0.55 1.84 4.80
C HIS A 40 -0.90 1.15 6.11
N GLU A 41 -1.97 1.61 6.73
CA GLU A 41 -2.62 0.94 7.84
C GLU A 41 -3.97 0.41 7.38
N LEU A 42 -4.42 -0.69 8.00
CA LEU A 42 -5.78 -1.16 7.77
C LEU A 42 -6.75 -0.31 8.58
N PRO A 43 -7.93 0.00 8.04
CA PRO A 43 -9.02 0.57 8.82
C PRO A 43 -9.31 -0.28 10.06
N ALA A 44 -9.59 0.38 11.20
CA ALA A 44 -9.79 -0.30 12.48
C ALA A 44 -10.99 -1.26 12.48
N ASP A 45 -11.95 -1.01 11.59
CA ASP A 45 -13.15 -1.82 11.36
C ASP A 45 -12.90 -3.02 10.43
N VAL A 46 -11.77 -3.07 9.73
CA VAL A 46 -11.39 -4.19 8.85
C VAL A 46 -10.63 -5.24 9.65
N LYS A 47 -11.15 -6.46 9.67
CA LYS A 47 -10.50 -7.58 10.35
C LYS A 47 -9.31 -8.08 9.53
N PRO A 48 -8.23 -8.55 10.16
CA PRO A 48 -7.09 -9.13 9.45
C PRO A 48 -7.45 -10.28 8.50
N SER A 49 -8.48 -11.06 8.84
CA SER A 49 -8.99 -12.17 8.00
C SER A 49 -9.68 -11.73 6.72
N GLU A 50 -9.99 -10.43 6.56
CA GLU A 50 -10.73 -9.90 5.41
C GLU A 50 -9.82 -9.34 4.32
N VAL A 51 -8.52 -9.27 4.59
CA VAL A 51 -7.51 -8.82 3.63
C VAL A 51 -6.56 -9.96 3.28
N PRO A 52 -5.85 -9.91 2.14
CA PRO A 52 -4.85 -10.91 1.81
C PRO A 52 -3.57 -10.76 2.61
N PHE A 53 -3.21 -9.54 3.00
CA PHE A 53 -2.02 -9.26 3.81
C PHE A 53 -2.24 -8.04 4.69
N ARG A 54 -1.36 -7.87 5.67
CA ARG A 54 -1.25 -6.63 6.43
C ARG A 54 0.19 -6.31 6.76
N PHE A 55 0.45 -5.05 7.08
CA PHE A 55 1.68 -4.68 7.74
C PHE A 55 1.55 -4.80 9.26
N VAL A 56 2.61 -5.26 9.92
CA VAL A 56 2.68 -5.43 11.37
C VAL A 56 3.88 -4.69 11.92
N GLY A 57 3.74 -4.13 13.12
CA GLY A 57 4.79 -3.36 13.79
C GLY A 57 5.15 -2.03 13.12
N ASP A 58 6.17 -1.40 13.68
CA ASP A 58 6.60 -0.06 13.31
C ASP A 58 7.48 -0.05 12.04
N ASN A 59 7.46 1.09 11.36
CA ASN A 59 8.38 1.40 10.29
C ASN A 59 9.81 1.56 10.81
N VAL A 60 10.71 0.70 10.35
CA VAL A 60 12.12 0.78 10.66
C VAL A 60 12.85 1.47 9.52
N HIS A 61 13.50 2.59 9.82
CA HIS A 61 14.38 3.26 8.86
C HIS A 61 15.70 2.48 8.78
N GLY A 62 16.08 2.09 7.57
CA GLY A 62 17.38 1.48 7.32
C GLY A 62 18.51 2.45 7.65
N LYS A 63 19.59 1.95 8.23
CA LYS A 63 20.85 2.69 8.34
C LYS A 63 21.57 2.62 6.99
N GLY A 64 21.74 3.74 6.30
CA GLY A 64 22.54 3.80 5.07
C GLY A 64 22.22 5.01 4.17
N PRO A 65 23.11 5.34 3.21
CA PRO A 65 23.02 6.53 2.35
C PRO A 65 21.89 6.50 1.31
N LYS A 66 21.18 5.38 1.20
CA LYS A 66 19.96 5.25 0.41
C LYS A 66 18.87 4.85 1.40
N GLU A 67 18.12 5.84 1.86
CA GLU A 67 17.00 5.66 2.79
C GLU A 67 16.11 4.55 2.25
N SER A 68 16.09 3.42 2.97
CA SER A 68 15.18 2.32 2.68
C SER A 68 14.32 2.15 3.90
N ARG A 69 13.02 2.05 3.69
CA ARG A 69 12.11 1.69 4.76
C ARG A 69 11.99 0.19 4.84
N PHE A 70 11.77 -0.30 6.05
CA PHE A 70 11.46 -1.69 6.33
C PHE A 70 10.22 -1.77 7.19
N ARG A 71 9.40 -2.78 6.92
CA ARG A 71 8.21 -3.10 7.70
C ARG A 71 7.97 -4.60 7.65
N MET A 72 7.46 -5.16 8.73
CA MET A 72 7.02 -6.55 8.73
C MET A 72 5.68 -6.64 8.01
N MET A 73 5.53 -7.65 7.18
CA MET A 73 4.29 -7.97 6.48
C MET A 73 3.87 -9.38 6.87
N GLU A 74 2.58 -9.57 7.09
CA GLU A 74 1.96 -10.85 7.43
C GLU A 74 0.95 -11.23 6.34
N GLY A 75 1.07 -12.45 5.81
CA GLY A 75 0.07 -13.05 4.93
C GLY A 75 -1.13 -13.55 5.73
N THR A 76 -2.34 -13.20 5.30
CA THR A 76 -3.60 -13.57 5.96
C THR A 76 -4.47 -14.48 5.11
N THR A 77 -4.04 -14.77 3.88
CA THR A 77 -4.68 -15.73 2.96
C THR A 77 -3.88 -17.02 2.83
N ALA A 78 -4.56 -18.14 2.54
CA ALA A 78 -3.93 -19.40 2.17
C ALA A 78 -3.30 -19.35 0.76
N LYS A 79 -3.64 -18.34 -0.06
CA LYS A 79 -3.05 -18.15 -1.39
C LYS A 79 -1.70 -17.43 -1.26
N PRO A 80 -0.67 -17.84 -2.02
CA PRO A 80 0.59 -17.13 -2.05
C PRO A 80 0.41 -15.69 -2.55
N ILE A 81 1.10 -14.75 -1.91
CA ILE A 81 1.07 -13.33 -2.25
C ILE A 81 2.41 -12.91 -2.84
N TRP A 82 2.40 -12.34 -4.02
CA TRP A 82 3.61 -11.93 -4.74
C TRP A 82 3.88 -10.46 -4.55
N ILE A 83 5.12 -10.10 -4.23
CA ILE A 83 5.50 -8.75 -3.83
C ILE A 83 6.69 -8.28 -4.67
N GLY A 84 6.54 -7.12 -5.29
CA GLY A 84 7.60 -6.37 -5.95
C GLY A 84 7.90 -5.10 -5.18
N ASN A 85 9.18 -4.82 -4.91
CA ASN A 85 9.57 -3.67 -4.08
C ASN A 85 10.42 -2.62 -4.82
N GLY A 86 10.60 -2.76 -6.13
CA GLY A 86 11.34 -1.80 -6.96
C GLY A 86 12.85 -1.77 -6.72
N LEU A 87 13.42 -2.71 -5.95
CA LEU A 87 14.86 -2.76 -5.66
C LEU A 87 15.56 -3.83 -6.51
N PRO A 88 16.58 -3.48 -7.31
CA PRO A 88 17.19 -4.40 -8.29
C PRO A 88 17.95 -5.58 -7.66
N ASN A 89 18.49 -5.42 -6.45
CA ASN A 89 19.30 -6.43 -5.75
C ASN A 89 18.81 -6.69 -4.32
N ALA A 90 17.52 -6.51 -4.06
CA ALA A 90 16.96 -6.85 -2.77
C ALA A 90 16.98 -8.38 -2.60
N ASP A 91 17.71 -8.90 -1.59
CA ASP A 91 17.66 -10.29 -1.10
C ASP A 91 16.28 -10.69 -0.51
N HIS A 92 15.25 -9.94 -0.86
CA HIS A 92 13.92 -10.13 -0.37
C HIS A 92 13.20 -11.16 -1.22
N PRO A 93 12.32 -11.95 -0.59
CA PRO A 93 11.68 -13.09 -1.19
C PRO A 93 10.95 -12.71 -2.47
N LYS A 94 11.52 -13.17 -3.57
CA LYS A 94 10.87 -13.15 -4.88
C LYS A 94 9.56 -13.96 -4.85
N TRP A 95 9.27 -14.69 -3.77
CA TRP A 95 8.37 -15.85 -3.74
C TRP A 95 7.27 -15.68 -2.69
N GLY A 96 6.07 -16.12 -3.06
CA GLY A 96 4.86 -15.79 -2.32
C GLY A 96 4.76 -16.41 -0.93
N TYR A 97 4.15 -15.63 -0.03
CA TYR A 97 3.93 -16.01 1.36
C TYR A 97 2.52 -16.50 1.59
N GLY A 98 2.39 -17.55 2.40
CA GLY A 98 1.12 -18.14 2.82
C GLY A 98 0.60 -17.55 4.12
N GLN A 99 -0.48 -18.17 4.62
CA GLN A 99 -1.15 -17.75 5.84
C GLN A 99 -0.21 -17.83 7.05
N SER A 100 -0.17 -16.77 7.85
CA SER A 100 0.63 -16.65 9.08
C SER A 100 2.14 -16.56 8.90
N GLU A 101 2.64 -16.44 7.66
CA GLU A 101 4.04 -16.16 7.42
C GLU A 101 4.31 -14.66 7.56
N GLN A 102 5.35 -14.31 8.33
CA GLN A 102 5.82 -12.95 8.48
C GLN A 102 7.16 -12.75 7.80
N ALA A 103 7.27 -11.70 6.99
CA ALA A 103 8.49 -11.36 6.30
C ALA A 103 8.84 -9.88 6.50
N LYS A 104 10.12 -9.60 6.74
CA LYS A 104 10.64 -8.24 6.73
C LYS A 104 10.81 -7.81 5.27
N ILE A 105 9.98 -6.86 4.83
CA ILE A 105 10.03 -6.34 3.48
C ILE A 105 10.79 -5.01 3.49
N ARG A 106 11.66 -4.84 2.50
CA ARG A 106 12.32 -3.57 2.20
C ARG A 106 11.59 -2.89 1.05
N PHE A 107 11.40 -1.58 1.16
CA PHE A 107 10.59 -0.80 0.24
C PHE A 107 11.48 0.13 -0.61
N GLY A 108 11.22 0.17 -1.92
CA GLY A 108 11.82 1.13 -2.85
C GLY A 108 11.09 2.48 -2.79
N SER A 109 11.85 3.58 -2.85
CA SER A 109 11.30 4.92 -3.07
C SER A 109 10.88 5.10 -4.52
N THR A 110 9.83 5.89 -4.77
CA THR A 110 9.41 6.22 -6.14
C THR A 110 10.34 7.20 -6.85
N LEU A 111 11.25 7.89 -6.14
CA LEU A 111 12.08 8.95 -6.70
C LEU A 111 12.91 8.48 -7.91
N GLY A 112 13.40 7.23 -7.89
CA GLY A 112 14.14 6.66 -9.02
C GLY A 112 13.28 6.27 -10.22
N ALA A 113 11.99 5.96 -10.02
CA ALA A 113 11.09 5.53 -11.08
C ALA A 113 10.25 6.66 -11.68
N LEU A 114 9.88 7.65 -10.87
CA LEU A 114 8.95 8.73 -11.25
C LEU A 114 9.62 10.12 -11.30
N GLU A 115 10.90 10.22 -10.96
CA GLU A 115 11.62 11.50 -10.78
C GLU A 115 10.96 12.43 -9.74
N GLU A 116 10.05 11.86 -8.93
CA GLU A 116 9.25 12.53 -7.91
C GLU A 116 9.12 11.57 -6.72
N ASP A 117 9.44 12.04 -5.52
CA ASP A 117 9.29 11.24 -4.31
C ASP A 117 7.87 11.35 -3.76
N LEU A 118 7.06 10.35 -4.09
CA LEU A 118 5.72 10.15 -3.55
C LEU A 118 5.75 9.28 -2.29
N GLY A 119 6.93 8.81 -1.89
CA GLY A 119 7.17 7.92 -0.76
C GLY A 119 7.63 6.52 -1.18
N TYR A 120 7.37 5.54 -0.32
CA TYR A 120 7.82 4.16 -0.47
C TYR A 120 6.64 3.25 -0.75
N PHE A 121 6.75 2.41 -1.79
CA PHE A 121 5.65 1.57 -2.26
C PHE A 121 6.11 0.15 -2.56
N ILE A 122 5.17 -0.78 -2.42
CA ILE A 122 5.25 -2.13 -2.98
C ILE A 122 4.15 -2.33 -4.02
N LEU A 123 4.43 -3.22 -4.96
CA LEU A 123 3.46 -3.83 -5.85
C LEU A 123 3.11 -5.20 -5.28
N VAL A 124 1.82 -5.49 -5.16
CA VAL A 124 1.32 -6.77 -4.64
C VAL A 124 0.38 -7.40 -5.65
N THR A 125 0.41 -8.72 -5.79
CA THR A 125 -0.60 -9.48 -6.54
C THR A 125 -0.86 -10.85 -5.92
N LEU A 126 -2.07 -11.36 -6.15
CA LEU A 126 -2.48 -12.73 -5.80
C LEU A 126 -2.46 -13.66 -7.02
N ASN A 127 -2.19 -13.12 -8.20
CA ASN A 127 -2.07 -13.90 -9.43
C ASN A 127 -0.80 -14.76 -9.38
N LEU A 128 -0.88 -15.99 -9.88
CA LEU A 128 0.27 -16.88 -9.90
C LEU A 128 1.33 -16.38 -10.91
N PRO A 129 2.64 -16.52 -10.65
CA PRO A 129 3.68 -16.09 -11.58
C PRO A 129 3.64 -16.86 -12.89
N GLY A 130 3.09 -18.09 -12.88
CA GLY A 130 2.82 -18.89 -14.06
C GLY A 130 1.74 -18.30 -14.99
N ASP A 131 0.91 -17.38 -14.49
CA ASP A 131 -0.14 -16.73 -15.28
C ASP A 131 0.38 -15.49 -16.03
N LEU A 132 1.70 -15.31 -16.17
CA LEU A 132 2.38 -14.10 -16.67
C LEU A 132 2.32 -12.90 -15.72
N ALA A 133 1.89 -13.10 -14.47
CA ALA A 133 2.00 -12.06 -13.45
C ALA A 133 3.47 -11.89 -13.06
N LYS A 134 3.91 -10.63 -13.02
CA LYS A 134 5.31 -10.24 -12.84
C LYS A 134 5.41 -9.16 -11.78
N VAL A 135 6.43 -9.25 -10.92
CA VAL A 135 6.66 -8.32 -9.81
C VAL A 135 8.09 -7.80 -9.77
N GLU A 136 8.84 -8.05 -10.83
CA GLU A 136 10.21 -7.58 -11.03
C GLU A 136 10.29 -6.04 -11.08
N PRO A 137 11.47 -5.45 -10.82
CA PRO A 137 11.64 -3.99 -10.79
C PRO A 137 11.16 -3.27 -12.05
N GLU A 138 11.26 -3.91 -13.22
CA GLU A 138 10.79 -3.38 -14.50
C GLU A 138 9.26 -3.24 -14.49
N THR A 139 8.52 -4.30 -14.16
CA THR A 139 7.06 -4.28 -14.07
C THR A 139 6.57 -3.32 -12.99
N TRP A 140 7.26 -3.27 -11.85
CA TRP A 140 6.99 -2.29 -10.80
C TRP A 140 7.10 -0.85 -11.32
N THR A 141 8.19 -0.56 -12.05
CA THR A 141 8.44 0.77 -12.64
C THR A 141 7.39 1.13 -13.69
N GLU A 142 7.05 0.20 -14.58
CA GLU A 142 6.04 0.39 -15.62
C GLU A 142 4.66 0.71 -15.01
N ILE A 143 4.23 -0.07 -14.02
CA ILE A 143 2.94 0.13 -13.36
C ILE A 143 2.89 1.48 -12.63
N LEU A 144 3.98 1.87 -11.94
CA LEU A 144 4.07 3.19 -11.30
C LEU A 144 3.98 4.31 -12.33
N LYS A 145 4.76 4.24 -13.42
CA LYS A 145 4.75 5.27 -14.47
C LYS A 145 3.37 5.42 -15.10
N ALA A 146 2.74 4.29 -15.44
CA ALA A 146 1.39 4.27 -16.02
C ALA A 146 0.33 4.87 -15.08
N ASN A 147 0.52 4.77 -13.76
CA ASN A 147 -0.45 5.23 -12.75
C ASN A 147 0.01 6.48 -11.99
N ARG A 148 1.07 7.17 -12.45
CA ARG A 148 1.71 8.31 -11.75
C ARG A 148 0.70 9.34 -11.26
N LYS A 149 -0.22 9.78 -12.13
CA LYS A 149 -1.21 10.81 -11.79
C LYS A 149 -2.16 10.33 -10.68
N LYS A 150 -2.72 9.12 -10.82
CA LYS A 150 -3.62 8.52 -9.82
C LYS A 150 -2.93 8.37 -8.48
N LEU A 151 -1.68 7.93 -8.48
CA LEU A 151 -0.88 7.76 -7.29
C LEU A 151 -0.61 9.10 -6.60
N ARG A 152 -0.17 10.12 -7.35
CA ARG A 152 0.05 11.47 -6.83
C ARG A 152 -1.22 12.06 -6.22
N ASP A 153 -2.34 11.94 -6.92
CA ASP A 153 -3.63 12.46 -6.44
C ASP A 153 -4.09 11.72 -5.18
N ALA A 154 -3.87 10.40 -5.09
CA ALA A 154 -4.15 9.61 -3.89
C ALA A 154 -3.28 10.03 -2.70
N VAL A 155 -1.96 10.17 -2.91
CA VAL A 155 -1.02 10.63 -1.87
C VAL A 155 -1.36 12.04 -1.39
N ALA A 156 -1.72 12.95 -2.30
CA ALA A 156 -2.10 14.32 -1.95
C ALA A 156 -3.39 14.36 -1.12
N ARG A 157 -4.41 13.58 -1.47
CA ARG A 157 -5.64 13.45 -0.67
C ARG A 157 -5.33 12.92 0.72
N GLU A 158 -4.47 11.92 0.81
CA GLU A 158 -4.11 11.32 2.09
C GLU A 158 -3.39 12.30 3.01
N LYS A 159 -2.42 13.06 2.46
CA LYS A 159 -1.75 14.15 3.18
C LYS A 159 -2.75 15.19 3.70
N LYS A 160 -3.73 15.58 2.88
CA LYS A 160 -4.77 16.55 3.27
C LYS A 160 -5.63 16.02 4.42
N ASN A 161 -6.10 14.78 4.33
CA ASN A 161 -6.92 14.15 5.37
C ASN A 161 -6.17 14.09 6.71
N ARG A 162 -4.88 13.75 6.67
CA ARG A 162 -4.02 13.73 7.87
C ARG A 162 -3.94 15.10 8.53
N THR A 163 -3.66 16.15 7.76
CA THR A 163 -3.57 17.52 8.31
C THR A 163 -4.88 17.96 8.96
N GLN A 164 -6.01 17.69 8.32
CA GLN A 164 -7.33 18.04 8.87
C GLN A 164 -7.65 17.31 10.18
N ASN A 165 -7.25 16.03 10.29
CA ASN A 165 -7.47 15.26 11.51
C ASN A 165 -6.58 15.73 12.67
N VAL A 166 -5.33 16.09 12.41
CA VAL A 166 -4.43 16.65 13.44
C VAL A 166 -5.01 17.95 14.01
N LEU A 167 -5.51 18.85 13.15
CA LEU A 167 -6.13 20.10 13.57
C LEU A 167 -7.36 19.86 14.45
N LYS A 168 -8.26 18.94 14.07
CA LYS A 168 -9.45 18.60 14.86
C LYS A 168 -9.13 18.05 16.24
N VAL A 169 -8.09 17.22 16.38
CA VAL A 169 -7.66 16.68 17.67
C VAL A 169 -7.08 17.80 18.55
N GLN A 170 -6.32 18.73 17.97
CA GLN A 170 -5.79 19.89 18.69
C GLN A 170 -6.91 20.82 19.18
N GLU A 171 -7.92 21.09 18.36
CA GLU A 171 -9.10 21.88 18.73
C GLU A 171 -9.91 21.20 19.85
N ALA A 172 -10.15 19.89 19.76
CA ALA A 172 -10.88 19.14 20.79
C ALA A 172 -10.17 19.16 22.16
N ASN A 173 -8.84 19.10 22.18
CA ASN A 173 -8.05 19.18 23.40
C ASN A 173 -7.98 20.60 23.99
N HIS A 174 -8.16 21.64 23.16
CA HIS A 174 -8.18 23.02 23.61
C HIS A 174 -9.49 23.42 24.30
N HIS A 175 -10.60 22.72 24.04
CA HIS A 175 -11.89 22.94 24.70
C HIS A 175 -12.06 22.17 26.02
N LEU A 176 -11.10 21.32 26.37
CA LEU A 176 -11.10 20.51 27.60
C LEU A 176 -10.16 21.07 28.69
N ASN A 177 -9.47 22.18 28.42
CA ASN A 177 -8.63 22.93 29.36
C ASN A 177 -9.17 24.35 29.55
#